data_AF-A0A969GE89-F1
#
_entry.id   AF-A0A969GE89-F1
#
_cell.length_a   1.000
_cell.length_b   1.000
_cell.length_c   1.000
_cell.angle_alpha   90.00
_cell.angle_beta   90.00
_cell.angle_gamma   90.00
#
_symmetry.space_group_name_H-M   'P 1'
#
loop_
_entity.id
_entity.type
_entity.pdbx_description
1 polymer ?
#
loop_
_entity_poly.entity_id
_entity_poly.type
_entity_poly.pdbx_seq_one_letter_code
_entity_poly.pdbx_strand_id
1 'polypeptide(L)'
;MLHLVQEELFEAYTSIHVRLPYKEGALISLFHELGQVERIEHERGGVIMQGRIPGRLLAQFSPWHAKSNGHNIIEIEEADAEEA
;
A
#
# COMPACT_ATOMS: atom_id res chain seq x y z
N MET A 1 -14.68 29.52 -6.00
CA MET A 1 -14.99 28.64 -4.85
C MET A 1 -14.92 27.19 -5.29
N LEU A 2 -13.77 26.55 -5.10
CA LEU A 2 -13.60 25.09 -5.18
C LEU A 2 -12.66 24.70 -4.02
N HIS A 3 -13.16 24.81 -2.79
CA HIS A 3 -12.44 24.46 -1.56
C HIS A 3 -13.15 23.29 -0.85
N LEU A 4 -13.70 22.34 -1.60
CA LEU A 4 -14.72 21.43 -1.09
C LEU A 4 -14.48 19.96 -1.42
N VAL A 5 -13.21 19.53 -1.43
CA VAL A 5 -12.81 18.11 -1.26
C VAL A 5 -11.39 18.03 -0.66
N GLN A 6 -11.15 18.64 0.49
CA GLN A 6 -9.90 18.42 1.23
C GLN A 6 -10.14 17.90 2.66
N GLU A 7 -11.40 17.63 3.02
CA GLU A 7 -11.78 17.16 4.36
C GLU A 7 -12.03 15.65 4.45
N GLU A 8 -11.67 14.88 3.42
CA GLU A 8 -11.57 13.43 3.54
C GLU A 8 -10.11 13.02 3.37
N LEU A 9 -9.64 12.27 4.36
CA LEU A 9 -8.54 11.32 4.25
C LEU A 9 -7.13 11.94 4.22
N PHE A 10 -6.58 12.17 5.41
CA PHE A 10 -5.21 11.69 5.66
C PHE A 10 -5.19 10.16 5.46
N GLU A 11 -5.18 9.72 4.21
CA GLU A 11 -5.09 8.30 3.93
C GLU A 11 -3.65 7.86 4.18
N ALA A 12 -3.44 7.19 5.30
CA ALA A 12 -2.15 6.59 5.61
C ALA A 12 -1.82 5.52 4.56
N TYR A 13 -0.78 5.78 3.78
CA TYR A 13 -0.19 4.80 2.89
C TYR A 13 0.54 3.75 3.72
N THR A 14 0.08 2.51 3.64
CA THR A 14 0.66 1.38 4.38
C THR A 14 1.60 0.61 3.48
N SER A 15 2.80 0.31 3.98
CA SER A 15 3.75 -0.54 3.26
C SER A 15 3.21 -1.95 3.11
N ILE A 16 3.34 -2.52 1.91
CA ILE A 16 2.84 -3.84 1.57
C ILE A 16 3.81 -4.55 0.63
N HIS A 17 3.89 -5.86 0.79
CA HIS A 17 4.63 -6.76 -0.08
C HIS A 17 3.69 -7.91 -0.49
N VAL A 18 3.38 -8.00 -1.78
CA VAL A 18 2.42 -8.96 -2.33
C VAL A 18 3.00 -9.77 -3.48
N ARG A 19 2.49 -10.99 -3.64
CA ARG A 19 2.70 -11.81 -4.83
C ARG A 19 1.37 -11.99 -5.54
N LEU A 20 1.25 -11.41 -6.72
CA LEU A 20 0.04 -11.47 -7.54
C LEU A 20 0.24 -12.35 -8.78
N PRO A 21 -0.59 -13.38 -8.98
CA PRO A 21 -0.64 -14.10 -10.24
C PRO A 21 -1.05 -13.18 -11.40
N TYR A 22 -0.60 -13.46 -12.63
CA TYR A 22 -1.01 -12.64 -13.80
C TYR A 22 -2.51 -12.68 -14.11
N LYS A 23 -3.23 -13.70 -13.60
CA LYS A 23 -4.70 -13.74 -13.66
C LYS A 23 -5.37 -12.65 -12.82
N GLU A 24 -4.69 -12.13 -11.79
CA GLU A 24 -5.16 -11.02 -10.96
C GLU A 24 -4.75 -9.66 -11.56
N GLY A 25 -4.87 -9.52 -12.88
CA GLY A 25 -4.47 -8.31 -13.61
C GLY A 25 -5.14 -7.04 -13.07
N ALA A 26 -6.39 -7.15 -12.59
CA ALA A 26 -7.10 -6.06 -11.96
C ALA A 26 -6.40 -5.55 -10.67
N LEU A 27 -5.89 -6.45 -9.82
CA LEU A 27 -5.16 -6.06 -8.62
C LEU A 27 -3.78 -5.48 -8.94
N ILE A 28 -3.13 -5.98 -10.00
CA ILE A 28 -1.86 -5.41 -10.50
C ILE A 28 -2.10 -3.97 -10.96
N SER A 29 -3.08 -3.73 -11.83
CA SER A 29 -3.46 -2.39 -12.29
C SER A 29 -3.84 -1.47 -11.14
N LEU A 30 -4.67 -1.95 -10.20
CA LEU A 30 -5.09 -1.17 -9.03
C LEU A 30 -3.90 -0.71 -8.17
N PHE A 31 -2.90 -1.57 -8.00
CA PHE A 31 -1.67 -1.21 -7.28
C PHE A 31 -0.91 -0.10 -8.03
N HIS A 32 -0.80 -0.18 -9.35
CA HIS A 32 -0.15 0.86 -10.15
C HIS A 32 -0.90 2.20 -10.18
N GLU A 33 -2.23 2.17 -10.11
CA GLU A 33 -3.08 3.37 -10.19
C GLU A 33 -3.20 4.11 -8.85
N LEU A 34 -3.39 3.38 -7.75
CA LEU A 34 -3.66 3.96 -6.43
C LEU A 34 -2.51 3.81 -5.43
N GLY A 35 -1.58 2.88 -5.69
CA GLY A 35 -0.40 2.64 -4.87
C GLY A 35 0.85 3.35 -5.37
N GLN A 36 1.90 3.27 -4.57
CA GLN A 36 3.27 3.65 -4.91
C GLN A 36 4.09 2.38 -5.04
N VAL A 37 4.64 2.12 -6.22
CA VAL A 37 5.49 0.95 -6.47
C VAL A 37 6.94 1.29 -6.18
N GLU A 38 7.53 0.61 -5.21
CA GLU A 38 8.96 0.72 -4.88
C GLU A 38 9.78 -0.33 -5.66
N ARG A 39 9.26 -1.54 -5.78
CA ARG A 39 9.90 -2.64 -6.53
C ARG A 39 8.87 -3.56 -7.15
N ILE A 40 9.19 -4.05 -8.35
CA ILE A 40 8.44 -5.09 -9.03
C ILE A 40 9.39 -6.13 -9.60
N GLU A 41 9.07 -7.40 -9.37
CA GLU A 41 9.82 -8.54 -9.88
C GLU A 41 8.89 -9.50 -10.61
N HIS A 42 9.26 -9.87 -11.83
CA HIS A 42 8.50 -10.81 -12.63
C HIS A 42 8.97 -12.23 -12.32
N GLU A 43 8.05 -13.07 -11.85
CA GLU A 43 8.31 -14.48 -11.59
C GLU A 43 7.48 -15.38 -12.52
N ARG A 44 7.76 -16.69 -12.46
CA ARG A 44 6.91 -17.67 -13.13
C ARG A 44 5.52 -17.64 -12.51
N GLY A 45 4.53 -17.29 -13.32
CA GLY A 45 3.12 -17.29 -12.96
C GLY A 45 2.58 -15.99 -12.35
N GLY A 46 3.41 -14.94 -12.18
CA GLY A 46 2.94 -13.67 -11.62
C GLY A 46 4.05 -12.64 -11.40
N VAL A 47 3.74 -11.67 -10.54
CA VAL A 47 4.65 -10.61 -10.11
C VAL A 47 4.72 -10.55 -8.59
N ILE A 48 5.89 -10.19 -8.08
CA ILE A 48 6.07 -9.74 -6.70
C ILE A 48 6.15 -8.22 -6.74
N MET A 49 5.33 -7.56 -5.93
CA MET A 49 5.29 -6.11 -5.83
C MET A 49 5.51 -5.68 -4.39
N GLN A 50 6.35 -4.67 -4.23
CA GLN A 50 6.64 -4.00 -2.97
C GLN A 50 6.36 -2.52 -3.14
N GLY A 51 5.78 -1.92 -2.11
CA GLY A 51 5.52 -0.50 -2.11
C GLY A 51 4.53 -0.13 -1.03
N ARG A 52 3.73 0.90 -1.30
CA ARG A 52 2.74 1.41 -0.36
C ARG A 52 1.38 1.55 -1.03
N ILE A 53 0.32 1.22 -0.30
CA ILE A 53 -1.04 1.39 -0.79
C ILE A 53 -1.90 2.12 0.24
N PRO A 54 -2.95 2.82 -0.20
CA PRO A 54 -3.94 3.37 0.70
C PRO A 54 -4.60 2.27 1.56
N GLY A 55 -4.74 2.53 2.86
CA GLY A 55 -5.15 1.52 3.86
C GLY A 55 -6.46 0.80 3.54
N ARG A 56 -7.44 1.47 2.91
CA ARG A 56 -8.71 0.86 2.48
C ARG A 56 -8.54 -0.30 1.48
N LEU A 57 -7.41 -0.35 0.77
CA LEU A 57 -7.12 -1.39 -0.20
C LEU A 57 -6.52 -2.65 0.43
N LEU A 58 -6.01 -2.60 1.67
CA LEU A 58 -5.34 -3.72 2.33
C LEU A 58 -6.17 -5.00 2.33
N ALA A 59 -7.48 -4.91 2.52
CA ALA A 59 -8.38 -6.06 2.51
C ALA A 59 -8.37 -6.82 1.17
N GLN A 60 -8.26 -6.10 0.04
CA GLN A 60 -8.21 -6.71 -1.29
C GLN A 60 -6.88 -7.44 -1.54
N PHE A 61 -5.80 -6.97 -0.92
CA PHE A 61 -4.47 -7.56 -1.06
C PHE A 61 -4.13 -8.60 0.02
N SER A 62 -4.94 -8.70 1.10
CA SER A 62 -4.73 -9.60 2.24
C SER A 62 -4.39 -11.06 1.86
N PRO A 63 -5.05 -11.72 0.89
CA PRO A 63 -4.74 -13.10 0.50
C PRO A 63 -3.38 -13.28 -0.19
N TRP A 64 -2.78 -12.18 -0.62
CA TRP A 64 -1.61 -12.15 -1.50
C TRP A 64 -0.34 -11.67 -0.83
N HIS A 65 -0.37 -11.40 0.47
CA HIS A 65 0.82 -11.00 1.21
C HIS A 65 1.92 -12.04 1.03
N ALA A 66 3.05 -11.60 0.49
CA ALA A 66 4.26 -12.40 0.51
C ALA A 66 4.65 -12.57 1.98
N LYS A 67 4.97 -13.80 2.41
CA LYS A 67 5.47 -14.05 3.76
C LYS A 67 6.74 -13.23 3.95
N SER A 68 6.61 -12.08 4.62
CA SER A 68 7.76 -11.33 5.12
C SER A 68 8.35 -12.17 6.24
N ASN A 69 9.53 -12.73 6.02
CA ASN A 69 10.33 -13.27 7.11
C ASN A 69 10.85 -12.08 7.95
N GLY A 70 9.98 -11.55 8.82
CA GLY A 70 10.27 -10.69 9.97
C GLY A 70 10.88 -9.31 9.69
N HIS A 71 10.06 -8.25 9.79
CA HIS A 71 10.23 -7.16 10.79
C HIS A 71 9.08 -6.14 10.64
N ASN A 72 8.58 -5.70 11.78
CA ASN A 72 7.62 -4.60 11.95
C ASN A 72 8.35 -3.25 11.76
N ILE A 73 7.65 -2.20 11.29
CA ILE A 73 7.61 -0.82 11.84
C ILE A 73 7.05 0.16 10.80
N ILE A 74 5.94 0.83 11.14
CA ILE A 74 5.92 2.28 11.36
C ILE A 74 5.03 2.48 12.59
N GLU A 75 5.68 2.63 13.74
CA GLU A 75 5.12 3.39 14.85
C GLU A 75 4.95 4.82 14.32
N ILE A 76 3.72 5.30 14.28
CA ILE A 76 3.47 6.73 14.12
C ILE A 76 3.83 7.32 15.48
N GLU A 77 5.04 7.84 15.62
CA GLU A 77 5.35 8.83 16.66
C GLU A 77 4.52 10.07 16.33
N GLU A 78 3.29 10.12 16.88
CA GLU A 78 2.70 11.39 17.28
C GLU A 78 3.57 11.92 18.43
N ALA A 79 4.65 12.61 18.08
CA ALA A 79 5.30 13.53 19.00
C ALA A 79 4.64 14.89 18.80
N ASP A 80 3.77 15.20 19.76
CA ASP A 80 3.00 16.41 19.95
C ASP A 80 3.63 17.68 19.35
N ALA A 81 2.82 18.38 18.54
CA ALA A 81 2.92 19.82 18.44
C ALA A 81 2.46 20.47 19.76
N GLU A 82 2.92 21.70 19.99
CA GLU A 82 2.53 22.60 21.11
C GLU A 82 3.14 22.25 22.48
N GLU A 83 3.73 23.14 23.27
CA GLU A 83 3.77 24.61 23.28
C GLU A 83 4.79 25.05 24.37
N ALA A 84 5.27 26.30 24.26
CA ALA A 84 6.02 27.13 25.26
C ALA A 84 7.55 27.16 25.20
#